data_AF-U6M8J6-F1
#
_entry.id   AF-U6M8J6-F1
#
_cell.length_a   1.000
_cell.length_b   1.000
_cell.length_c   1.000
_cell.angle_alpha   90.00
_cell.angle_beta   90.00
_cell.angle_gamma   90.00
#
_symmetry.space_group_name_H-M   'P 1'
#
loop_
_entity.id
_entity.type
_entity.pdbx_description
1 polymer ?
#
loop_
_entity_poly.entity_id
_entity_poly.type
_entity_poly.pdbx_seq_one_letter_code
_entity_poly.pdbx_strand_id
1 'polypeptide(L)'
;QKKYVYIYDHQGIEIHCLRDLMLTYRLEFLPYHFLMTSIGEFGDLSYYDISTGTLVARHKTKRGPCDVMAQNPTNAIISLGHNKGTVSLWTPNLAKPAVEMFCHKGKVTAIAAQDNYMITA
;
A
#
# COMPACT_ATOMS: atom_id res chain seq x y z
N GLN A 1 6.54 18.05 -7.94
CA GLN A 1 5.47 17.40 -7.18
C GLN A 1 6.08 16.43 -6.16
N LYS A 2 6.08 16.76 -4.86
CA LYS A 2 6.62 15.86 -3.81
C LYS A 2 5.60 15.49 -2.73
N LYS A 3 4.47 16.20 -2.69
CA LYS A 3 3.58 16.21 -1.52
C LYS A 3 2.36 15.31 -1.67
N TYR A 4 1.82 15.20 -2.88
CA TYR A 4 0.58 14.49 -3.18
C TYR A 4 0.79 13.47 -4.30
N VAL A 5 -0.17 12.57 -4.47
CA VAL A 5 -0.23 11.65 -5.60
C VAL A 5 -0.94 12.32 -6.78
N TYR A 6 -0.36 12.18 -7.97
CA TYR A 6 -0.86 12.76 -9.21
C TYR A 6 -1.07 11.65 -10.24
N ILE A 7 -2.16 11.74 -11.00
CA ILE A 7 -2.49 10.81 -12.07
C ILE A 7 -2.41 11.57 -13.39
N TYR A 8 -1.74 10.98 -14.37
CA TYR A 8 -1.52 11.55 -15.70
C TYR A 8 -2.16 10.68 -16.77
N ASP A 9 -2.53 11.31 -17.88
CA ASP A 9 -2.94 10.58 -19.07
C ASP A 9 -1.73 10.03 -19.85
N HIS A 10 -2.01 9.36 -20.96
CA HIS A 10 -1.01 8.84 -21.88
C HIS A 10 -0.17 9.92 -22.59
N GLN A 11 -0.62 11.18 -22.58
CA GLN A 11 0.11 12.34 -23.11
C GLN A 11 0.95 13.05 -22.03
N GLY A 12 0.87 12.61 -20.77
CA GLY A 12 1.54 13.23 -19.63
C GLY A 12 0.82 14.45 -19.05
N ILE A 13 -0.45 14.68 -19.43
CA ILE A 13 -1.29 15.74 -18.87
C ILE A 13 -1.81 15.30 -17.51
N GLU A 14 -1.69 16.16 -16.49
CA GLU A 14 -2.24 15.89 -15.15
C GLU A 14 -3.78 15.87 -15.20
N ILE A 15 -4.37 14.73 -14.87
CA ILE A 15 -5.83 14.56 -14.79
C ILE A 15 -6.32 14.78 -13.36
N HIS A 16 -5.62 14.19 -12.37
CA HIS A 16 -6.03 14.22 -10.97
C HIS A 16 -4.87 14.52 -10.03
N CYS A 17 -5.20 15.25 -8.96
CA CYS A 17 -4.33 15.50 -7.81
C CYS A 17 -5.04 15.05 -6.53
N LEU A 18 -4.59 13.92 -5.97
CA LEU A 18 -5.17 13.30 -4.78
C LEU A 18 -4.57 13.94 -3.53
N ARG A 19 -5.18 15.05 -3.09
CA ARG A 19 -4.69 15.85 -1.96
C ARG A 19 -4.73 15.14 -0.60
N ASP A 20 -5.60 14.14 -0.49
CA ASP A 20 -5.75 13.32 0.71
C ASP A 20 -4.61 12.29 0.89
N LEU A 21 -3.82 12.05 -0.16
CA LEU A 21 -2.68 11.15 -0.16
C LEU A 21 -1.39 11.96 -0.04
N MET A 22 -1.07 12.35 1.20
CA MET A 22 0.10 13.15 1.52
C MET A 22 1.32 12.28 1.82
N LEU A 23 2.48 12.67 1.30
CA LEU A 23 3.79 12.05 1.59
C LEU A 23 3.80 10.53 1.37
N THR A 24 3.21 10.09 0.26
CA THR A 24 3.21 8.68 -0.17
C THR A 24 4.60 8.24 -0.62
N TYR A 25 5.02 7.06 -0.17
CA TYR A 25 6.29 6.41 -0.54
C TYR A 25 6.10 5.25 -1.51
N ARG A 26 4.99 4.52 -1.39
CA ARG A 26 4.68 3.37 -2.24
C ARG A 26 3.24 3.43 -2.74
N LEU A 27 3.09 3.00 -3.98
CA LEU A 27 1.81 2.84 -4.67
C LEU A 27 1.77 1.45 -5.30
N GLU A 28 0.63 0.77 -5.21
CA GLU A 28 0.36 -0.50 -5.90
C GLU A 28 -1.05 -0.45 -6.50
N PHE A 29 -1.21 -0.95 -7.72
CA PHE A 29 -2.49 -0.98 -8.42
C PHE A 29 -3.05 -2.40 -8.49
N LEU A 30 -4.27 -2.60 -7.98
CA LEU A 30 -4.99 -3.87 -7.98
C LEU A 30 -5.89 -3.91 -9.24
N PRO A 31 -5.45 -4.54 -10.34
CA PRO A 31 -6.09 -4.36 -11.65
C PRO A 31 -7.51 -4.90 -11.71
N TYR A 32 -7.79 -6.02 -11.03
CA TYR A 32 -9.12 -6.65 -11.05
C TYR A 32 -10.17 -5.90 -10.23
N HIS A 33 -9.75 -4.97 -9.38
CA HIS A 33 -10.63 -4.22 -8.48
C HIS A 33 -10.68 -2.72 -8.79
N PHE A 34 -9.87 -2.25 -9.75
CA PHE A 34 -9.66 -0.82 -10.03
C PHE A 34 -9.25 0.00 -8.79
N LEU A 35 -8.57 -0.64 -7.84
CA LEU A 35 -8.11 0.00 -6.61
C LEU A 35 -6.63 0.39 -6.72
N MET A 36 -6.31 1.63 -6.38
CA MET A 36 -4.96 2.06 -6.04
C MET A 36 -4.76 2.01 -4.54
N THR A 37 -3.66 1.43 -4.12
CA THR A 37 -3.24 1.44 -2.72
C THR A 37 -2.05 2.35 -2.52
N SER A 38 -2.03 3.06 -1.40
CA SER A 38 -1.03 4.07 -1.08
C SER A 38 -0.60 3.94 0.37
N ILE A 39 0.71 4.04 0.62
CA ILE A 39 1.28 4.17 1.95
C ILE A 39 2.50 5.08 1.95
N GLY A 40 2.80 5.71 3.09
CA GLY A 40 3.92 6.64 3.20
C GLY A 40 4.25 7.02 4.63
N GLU A 41 4.62 8.29 4.83
CA GLU A 41 5.20 8.81 6.09
C GLU A 41 4.31 8.59 7.31
N PHE A 42 2.99 8.72 7.16
CA PHE A 42 2.07 8.61 8.28
C PHE A 42 1.73 7.16 8.66
N GLY A 43 2.16 6.17 7.87
CA GLY A 43 1.81 4.77 8.09
C GLY A 43 0.31 4.48 7.90
N ASP A 44 -0.39 5.29 7.11
CA ASP A 44 -1.79 5.12 6.79
C ASP A 44 -1.92 4.46 5.41
N LEU A 45 -2.40 3.22 5.39
CA LEU A 45 -2.71 2.49 4.17
C LEU A 45 -4.07 2.94 3.65
N SER A 46 -4.10 3.54 2.46
CA SER A 46 -5.34 4.02 1.83
C SER A 46 -5.64 3.22 0.56
N TYR A 47 -6.88 2.80 0.40
CA TYR A 47 -7.43 2.15 -0.79
C TYR A 47 -8.35 3.16 -1.51
N TYR A 48 -7.95 3.56 -2.71
CA TYR A 48 -8.70 4.47 -3.57
C TYR A 48 -9.26 3.70 -4.76
N ASP A 49 -10.53 3.89 -5.08
CA ASP A 49 -11.09 3.47 -6.35
C ASP A 49 -10.77 4.52 -7.41
N ILE A 50 -10.00 4.11 -8.43
CA ILE A 50 -9.57 5.01 -9.51
C ILE A 50 -10.70 5.25 -10.50
N SER A 51 -11.65 4.32 -10.63
CA SER A 51 -12.78 4.46 -11.56
C SER A 51 -13.77 5.52 -11.10
N THR A 52 -14.00 5.61 -9.78
CA THR A 52 -14.94 6.58 -9.18
C THR A 52 -14.24 7.77 -8.50
N GLY A 53 -12.94 7.67 -8.24
CA GLY A 53 -12.17 8.68 -7.51
C GLY A 53 -12.46 8.71 -6.00
N THR A 54 -13.06 7.66 -5.45
CA THR A 54 -13.50 7.63 -4.05
C THR A 54 -12.52 6.87 -3.15
N LEU A 55 -12.42 7.29 -1.88
CA LEU A 55 -11.67 6.57 -0.86
C LEU A 55 -12.55 5.42 -0.34
N VAL A 56 -12.13 4.18 -0.58
CA VAL A 56 -12.85 2.96 -0.17
C VAL A 56 -12.56 2.61 1.27
N ALA A 57 -11.28 2.60 1.64
CA ALA A 57 -10.86 2.24 2.99
C ALA A 57 -9.57 2.97 3.37
N ARG A 58 -9.43 3.29 4.66
CA ARG A 58 -8.19 3.81 5.23
C ARG A 58 -7.88 3.08 6.52
N HIS A 59 -6.68 2.52 6.61
CA HIS A 59 -6.23 1.73 7.75
C HIS A 59 -4.96 2.33 8.34
N LYS A 60 -5.02 2.60 9.65
CA LYS A 60 -3.85 3.06 10.40
C LYS A 60 -3.02 1.86 10.81
N THR A 61 -1.81 1.73 10.28
CA THR A 61 -0.91 0.62 10.64
C THR A 61 -0.40 0.72 12.08
N LYS A 62 -0.35 1.94 12.63
CA LYS A 62 0.19 2.26 13.97
C LYS A 62 1.65 1.81 14.17
N ARG A 63 2.39 1.63 13.07
CA ARG A 63 3.79 1.17 13.06
C ARG A 63 4.77 2.22 12.53
N GLY A 64 4.28 3.44 12.30
CA GLY A 64 5.07 4.57 11.79
C GLY A 64 5.17 4.57 10.26
N PRO A 65 6.13 5.33 9.70
CA PRO A 65 6.38 5.38 8.27
C PRO A 65 6.63 3.99 7.68
N CYS A 66 6.08 3.74 6.49
CA CYS A 66 6.27 2.48 5.78
C CYS A 66 6.64 2.74 4.32
N ASP A 67 7.80 2.23 3.91
CA ASP A 67 8.39 2.35 2.58
C ASP A 67 8.48 1.01 1.84
N VAL A 68 8.00 -0.07 2.45
CA VAL A 68 8.02 -1.43 1.90
C VAL A 68 6.59 -1.94 1.78
N MET A 69 6.16 -2.14 0.55
CA MET A 69 4.82 -2.61 0.20
C MET A 69 4.93 -3.56 -0.99
N ALA A 70 4.14 -4.62 -0.99
CA ALA A 70 3.99 -5.53 -2.11
C ALA A 70 2.57 -6.09 -2.16
N GLN A 71 1.98 -6.12 -3.35
CA GLN A 71 0.71 -6.80 -3.59
C GLN A 71 0.97 -8.29 -3.84
N ASN A 72 0.07 -9.16 -3.36
CA ASN A 72 -0.08 -10.51 -3.89
C ASN A 72 -1.12 -10.51 -5.04
N PRO A 73 -0.72 -10.79 -6.31
CA PRO A 73 -1.64 -10.74 -7.46
C PRO A 73 -2.80 -11.73 -7.39
N THR A 74 -2.62 -12.86 -6.70
CA THR A 74 -3.57 -13.99 -6.68
C THR A 74 -4.78 -13.70 -5.79
N ASN A 75 -4.61 -12.94 -4.71
CA ASN A 75 -5.68 -12.62 -3.74
C ASN A 75 -5.84 -11.12 -3.43
N ALA A 76 -5.06 -10.26 -4.09
CA ALA A 76 -5.08 -8.81 -3.93
C ALA A 76 -4.80 -8.30 -2.50
N ILE A 77 -4.18 -9.13 -1.65
CA ILE A 77 -3.74 -8.72 -0.32
C ILE A 77 -2.49 -7.83 -0.45
N ILE A 78 -2.46 -6.75 0.33
CA ILE A 78 -1.30 -5.87 0.44
C ILE A 78 -0.45 -6.29 1.63
N SER A 79 0.81 -6.61 1.37
CA SER A 79 1.80 -6.91 2.40
C SER A 79 2.63 -5.66 2.68
N LEU A 80 2.76 -5.28 3.95
CA LEU A 80 3.54 -4.14 4.40
C LEU A 80 4.68 -4.59 5.30
N GLY A 81 5.87 -4.05 5.06
CA GLY A 81 7.06 -4.27 5.87
C GLY A 81 7.30 -3.14 6.84
N HIS A 82 7.62 -3.46 8.10
CA HIS A 82 7.80 -2.47 9.16
C HIS A 82 9.21 -2.47 9.75
N ASN A 83 9.55 -1.38 10.45
CA ASN A 83 10.88 -1.18 11.05
C ASN A 83 11.26 -2.18 12.14
N LYS A 84 10.28 -2.86 12.77
CA LYS A 84 10.52 -3.89 13.80
C LYS A 84 10.54 -5.31 13.23
N GLY A 85 10.72 -5.46 11.93
CA GLY A 85 10.84 -6.77 11.27
C GLY A 85 9.54 -7.56 11.16
N THR A 86 8.43 -6.89 11.47
CA THR A 86 7.09 -7.44 11.30
C THR A 86 6.58 -7.15 9.90
N VAL A 87 5.93 -8.14 9.29
CA VAL A 87 5.15 -8.00 8.06
C VAL A 87 3.67 -8.12 8.40
N SER A 88 2.86 -7.20 7.87
CA SER A 88 1.40 -7.20 8.07
C SER A 88 0.67 -7.29 6.75
N LEU A 89 -0.35 -8.14 6.67
CA LEU A 89 -1.16 -8.37 5.47
C LEU A 89 -2.52 -7.69 5.62
N TRP A 90 -2.93 -6.93 4.60
CA TRP A 90 -4.10 -6.06 4.64
C TRP A 90 -5.05 -6.32 3.48
N THR A 91 -6.34 -6.17 3.80
CA THR A 91 -7.47 -6.19 2.89
C THR A 91 -8.37 -5.00 3.25
N PRO A 92 -9.03 -4.33 2.28
CA PRO A 92 -9.89 -3.18 2.57
C PRO A 92 -11.08 -3.51 3.49
N ASN A 93 -11.46 -4.80 3.57
CA ASN A 93 -12.62 -5.26 4.31
C ASN A 93 -12.38 -5.35 5.83
N LEU A 94 -11.12 -5.36 6.27
CA LEU A 94 -10.77 -5.51 7.68
C LEU A 94 -10.07 -4.26 8.20
N ALA A 95 -10.61 -3.67 9.27
CA ALA A 95 -10.00 -2.50 9.93
C ALA A 95 -8.65 -2.80 10.60
N LYS A 96 -8.30 -4.08 10.74
CA LYS A 96 -7.07 -4.60 11.34
C LYS A 96 -6.36 -5.49 10.31
N PRO A 97 -5.03 -5.70 10.43
CA PRO A 97 -4.34 -6.60 9.52
C PRO A 97 -4.92 -8.01 9.65
N ALA A 98 -5.12 -8.68 8.50
CA ALA A 98 -5.58 -10.05 8.44
C ALA A 98 -4.57 -11.01 9.07
N VAL A 99 -3.28 -10.72 8.87
CA VAL A 99 -2.16 -11.48 9.43
C VAL A 99 -1.04 -10.52 9.84
N GLU A 100 -0.38 -10.84 10.95
CA GLU A 100 0.90 -10.23 11.33
C GLU A 100 1.94 -11.34 11.55
N MET A 101 3.10 -11.19 10.94
CA MET A 101 4.21 -12.14 11.02
C MET A 101 5.48 -11.43 11.46
N PHE A 102 6.26 -12.05 12.33
CA PHE A 102 7.61 -11.59 12.66
C PHE A 102 8.61 -12.33 11.77
N CYS A 103 9.22 -11.60 10.82
CA CYS A 103 10.09 -12.18 9.80
C CYS A 103 11.57 -11.91 10.07
N HIS A 104 11.89 -10.74 10.65
CA HIS A 104 13.27 -10.28 10.84
C HIS A 104 13.47 -9.67 12.22
N LYS A 105 14.71 -9.65 12.72
CA LYS A 105 15.05 -8.92 13.95
C LYS A 105 15.18 -7.41 13.75
N GLY A 106 15.40 -6.97 12.51
CA GLY A 106 15.57 -5.57 12.11
C GLY A 106 14.48 -5.11 11.14
N LYS A 107 14.65 -3.93 10.56
CA LYS A 107 13.72 -3.37 9.55
C LYS A 107 13.59 -4.31 8.35
N VAL A 108 12.34 -4.56 7.92
CA VAL A 108 12.09 -5.19 6.62
C VAL A 108 12.44 -4.18 5.53
N THR A 109 13.29 -4.57 4.60
CA THR A 109 13.83 -3.72 3.51
C THR A 109 13.16 -4.01 2.17
N ALA A 110 12.69 -5.24 1.95
CA ALA A 110 11.96 -5.61 0.74
C ALA A 110 10.95 -6.73 1.00
N ILE A 111 9.88 -6.75 0.20
CA ILE A 111 8.90 -7.84 0.17
C ILE A 111 8.57 -8.13 -1.30
N ALA A 112 8.43 -9.40 -1.63
CA ALA A 112 7.81 -9.86 -2.87
C ALA A 112 6.80 -10.95 -2.52
N ALA A 113 5.62 -10.93 -3.14
CA ALA A 113 4.57 -11.92 -2.93
C ALA A 113 4.03 -12.41 -4.27
N GLN A 114 3.96 -13.73 -4.42
CA GLN A 114 3.42 -14.37 -5.61
C GLN A 114 2.79 -15.71 -5.21
N ASP A 115 1.54 -15.94 -5.62
CA ASP A 115 0.78 -17.14 -5.28
C ASP A 115 0.77 -17.39 -3.77
N ASN A 116 1.33 -18.53 -3.34
CA ASN A 116 1.42 -18.93 -1.95
C ASN A 116 2.78 -18.61 -1.31
N TYR A 117 3.67 -17.93 -2.04
CA TYR A 117 5.01 -17.62 -1.57
C TYR A 117 5.14 -16.13 -1.28
N MET A 118 5.82 -15.82 -0.18
CA MET A 118 6.23 -14.47 0.17
C MET A 118 7.69 -14.50 0.58
N ILE A 119 8.49 -13.64 -0.02
CA ILE A 119 9.91 -13.47 0.26
C ILE A 119 10.09 -12.11 0.92
N THR A 120 10.88 -12.07 1.99
CA THR A 120 11.15 -10.86 2.76
C THR A 120 12.66 -10.73 3.00
N ALA A 121 13.18 -9.52 2.93
CA ALA A 121 14.58 -9.19 3.19
C ALA A 121 14.68 -7.99 4.14
#